data_AF-A0A6J4NFU2-F1
#
_entry.id   AF-A0A6J4NFU2-F1
#
_cell.length_a   1.000
_cell.length_b   1.000
_cell.length_c   1.000
_cell.angle_alpha   90.00
_cell.angle_beta   90.00
_cell.angle_gamma   90.00
#
_symmetry.space_group_name_H-M   'P 1'
#
loop_
_entity.id
_entity.type
_entity.pdbx_description
1 polymer ?
#
loop_
_entity_poly.entity_id
_entity_poly.type
_entity_poly.pdbx_seq_one_letter_code
_entity_poly.pdbx_strand_id
1 'polypeptide(L)'
;MPGRNKASDSVEGVRMTDDSLRVRQLSHYQFSWTAGAGGQSGTWTLQLVLDQGAWEEVLTVTAEDADNLQDVLKNTGTVFYDIDRRVLMFGVTKAGD
;
A
#
# COMPACT_ATOMS: atom_id res chain seq x y z
N MET A 1 -40.92 9.27 37.21
CA MET A 1 -39.82 8.30 37.09
C MET A 1 -39.16 8.51 35.73
N PRO A 2 -37.83 8.70 35.69
CA PRO A 2 -37.07 9.09 34.49
C PRO A 2 -36.90 7.92 33.51
N GLY A 3 -36.63 8.27 32.25
CA GLY A 3 -36.66 7.39 31.09
C GLY A 3 -35.41 6.52 30.89
N ARG A 4 -35.48 5.69 29.84
CA ARG A 4 -34.33 4.99 29.29
C ARG A 4 -34.46 4.92 27.78
N ASN A 5 -33.95 5.96 27.10
CA ASN A 5 -33.59 5.86 25.69
C ASN A 5 -32.49 4.81 25.59
N LYS A 6 -32.76 3.68 24.91
CA LYS A 6 -31.68 2.86 24.35
C LYS A 6 -31.15 3.61 23.15
N ALA A 7 -30.13 4.44 23.36
CA ALA A 7 -29.20 4.76 22.30
C ALA A 7 -28.56 3.43 21.88
N SER A 8 -28.96 2.92 20.71
CA SER A 8 -28.22 1.90 20.01
C SER A 8 -26.87 2.52 19.65
N ASP A 9 -25.85 2.14 20.42
CA ASP A 9 -24.46 2.44 20.12
C ASP A 9 -24.13 1.74 18.80
N SER A 10 -24.23 2.49 17.71
CA SER A 10 -23.63 2.10 16.45
C SER A 10 -22.13 2.08 16.67
N VAL A 11 -21.55 0.89 16.75
CA VAL A 11 -20.10 0.72 16.65
C VAL A 11 -19.73 1.18 15.24
N GLU A 12 -19.42 2.47 15.11
CA GLU A 12 -18.68 2.97 13.96
C GLU A 12 -17.41 2.14 13.88
N GLY A 13 -17.22 1.48 12.73
CA GLY A 13 -16.02 0.71 12.46
C GLY A 13 -14.82 1.64 12.54
N VAL A 14 -14.19 1.69 13.71
CA VAL A 14 -12.90 2.34 13.89
C VAL A 14 -11.95 1.61 12.95
N ARG A 15 -11.63 2.24 11.83
CA ARG A 15 -10.45 1.88 11.05
C ARG A 15 -9.26 2.21 11.94
N MET A 16 -8.81 1.23 12.73
CA MET A 16 -7.58 1.37 13.50
C MET A 16 -6.43 1.38 12.52
N THR A 17 -5.91 2.57 12.20
CA THR A 17 -4.56 2.73 11.68
C THR A 17 -3.62 2.56 12.87
N ASP A 18 -3.25 1.32 13.16
CA ASP A 18 -2.19 1.07 14.12
C ASP A 18 -0.85 1.47 13.49
N ASP A 19 -0.27 2.59 13.94
CA ASP A 19 1.02 3.11 13.47
C ASP A 19 2.21 2.24 13.93
N SER A 20 1.98 1.25 14.79
CA SER A 20 3.01 0.27 15.17
C SER A 20 3.26 -0.79 14.11
N LEU A 21 2.32 -1.01 13.19
CA LEU A 21 2.47 -1.96 12.08
C LEU A 21 3.44 -1.41 11.04
N ARG A 22 4.66 -1.96 11.04
CA ARG A 22 5.74 -1.59 10.09
C ARG A 22 5.68 -2.36 8.78
N VAL A 23 5.13 -3.57 8.82
CA VAL A 23 4.88 -4.40 7.64
C VAL A 23 3.39 -4.39 7.34
N ARG A 24 3.02 -3.95 6.15
CA ARG A 24 1.63 -3.73 5.75
C ARG A 24 1.29 -4.42 4.44
N GLN A 25 0.03 -4.80 4.25
CA GLN A 25 -0.39 -5.49 3.04
C GLN A 25 -0.63 -4.47 1.91
N LEU A 26 -0.02 -4.71 0.75
CA LEU A 26 -0.32 -3.93 -0.45
C LEU A 26 -1.71 -4.29 -0.96
N SER A 27 -2.62 -3.32 -0.97
CA SER A 27 -3.99 -3.49 -1.42
C SER A 27 -4.17 -3.08 -2.88
N HIS A 28 -3.60 -1.95 -3.27
CA HIS A 28 -3.57 -1.47 -4.65
C HIS A 28 -2.23 -0.80 -4.94
N TYR A 29 -1.89 -0.65 -6.21
CA TYR A 29 -0.74 0.13 -6.64
C TYR A 29 -1.04 0.88 -7.94
N GLN A 30 -0.37 2.00 -8.14
CA GLN A 30 -0.49 2.81 -9.35
C GLN A 30 0.87 3.28 -9.83
N PHE A 31 1.23 2.90 -11.05
CA PHE A 31 2.35 3.50 -11.75
C PHE A 31 1.93 4.83 -12.37
N SER A 32 2.82 5.82 -12.31
CA SER A 32 2.65 7.08 -13.02
C SER A 32 3.97 7.56 -13.60
N TRP A 33 3.87 8.36 -14.65
CA TRP A 33 5.01 9.01 -15.28
C TRP A 33 4.73 10.50 -15.41
N THR A 34 5.70 11.30 -14.98
CA THR A 34 5.66 12.76 -15.13
C THR A 34 6.75 13.19 -16.10
N ALA A 35 6.38 13.97 -17.12
CA ALA A 35 7.32 14.46 -18.11
C ALA A 35 8.40 15.35 -17.48
N GLY A 36 9.63 15.17 -17.92
CA GLY A 36 10.73 16.09 -17.61
C GLY A 36 10.61 17.37 -18.45
N ALA A 37 11.40 18.38 -18.10
CA ALA A 37 11.56 19.56 -18.95
C ALA A 37 12.17 19.17 -20.31
N GLY A 38 12.01 20.01 -21.33
CA GLY A 38 12.38 19.70 -22.72
C GLY A 38 13.74 19.00 -22.89
N GLY A 39 13.71 17.76 -23.37
CA GLY A 39 14.89 16.92 -23.60
C GLY A 39 15.40 16.14 -22.38
N GLN A 40 14.83 16.34 -21.20
CA GLN A 40 15.14 15.57 -19.99
C GLN A 40 14.25 14.34 -19.86
N SER A 41 14.78 13.29 -19.23
CA SER A 41 13.98 12.12 -18.88
C SER A 41 12.88 12.49 -17.89
N GLY A 42 11.70 11.90 -18.08
CA GLY A 42 10.62 11.98 -17.10
C GLY A 42 10.90 11.14 -15.85
N THR A 43 10.08 11.35 -14.83
CA THR A 43 10.16 10.63 -13.56
C THR A 43 9.06 9.59 -13.48
N TRP A 44 9.43 8.34 -13.23
CA TRP A 44 8.49 7.28 -12.89
C TRP A 44 8.26 7.25 -11.40
N THR A 45 6.99 7.07 -11.01
CA THR A 45 6.63 6.80 -9.63
C THR A 45 5.70 5.60 -9.53
N LEU A 46 5.78 4.93 -8.38
CA LEU A 46 4.88 3.86 -7.97
C LEU A 46 4.24 4.28 -6.65
N GLN A 47 2.93 4.52 -6.68
CA GLN A 47 2.13 4.72 -5.48
C GLN A 47 1.65 3.36 -4.96
N LEU A 48 1.91 3.10 -3.70
CA LEU A 48 1.46 1.94 -2.95
C LEU A 48 0.29 2.36 -2.06
N VAL A 49 -0.83 1.64 -2.14
CA VAL A 49 -1.97 1.81 -1.25
C VAL A 49 -2.01 0.59 -0.33
N LEU A 50 -1.72 0.81 0.94
CA LEU A 50 -1.57 -0.23 1.96
C LEU A 50 -2.80 -0.31 2.85
N ASP A 51 -3.09 -1.53 3.35
CA ASP A 51 -4.15 -1.80 4.32
C ASP A 51 -5.50 -1.12 3.95
N GLN A 52 -5.96 -1.32 2.71
CA GLN A 52 -7.20 -0.74 2.15
C GLN A 52 -7.28 0.79 2.20
N GLY A 53 -6.13 1.46 2.05
CA GLY A 53 -6.03 2.92 2.02
C GLY A 53 -5.83 3.55 3.40
N ALA A 54 -5.50 2.75 4.41
CA ALA A 54 -5.08 3.26 5.70
C ALA A 54 -3.69 3.94 5.64
N TRP A 55 -2.86 3.56 4.67
CA TRP A 55 -1.55 4.19 4.45
C TRP A 55 -1.22 4.23 2.95
N GLU A 56 -0.50 5.26 2.52
CA GLU A 56 0.03 5.37 1.16
C GLU A 56 1.51 5.74 1.16
N GLU A 57 2.26 5.20 0.21
CA GLU A 57 3.68 5.51 -0.01
C GLU A 57 3.93 5.74 -1.50
N VAL A 58 4.73 6.75 -1.84
CA VAL A 58 5.12 7.02 -3.23
C VAL A 58 6.61 6.79 -3.39
N LEU A 59 6.96 5.86 -4.28
CA LEU A 59 8.33 5.51 -4.61
C LEU A 59 8.71 6.14 -5.95
N THR A 60 9.85 6.83 -6.00
CA THR A 60 10.50 7.15 -7.28
C THR A 60 11.29 5.93 -7.72
N VAL A 61 11.06 5.48 -8.94
CA VAL A 61 11.69 4.28 -9.51
C VAL A 61 12.32 4.60 -10.85
N THR A 62 13.29 3.78 -11.27
CA THR A 62 13.79 3.85 -12.64
C THR A 62 12.78 3.23 -13.60
N ALA A 63 12.95 3.46 -14.91
CA ALA A 63 12.09 2.82 -15.91
C ALA A 63 12.25 1.29 -15.94
N GLU A 64 13.47 0.79 -15.72
CA GLU A 64 13.77 -0.65 -15.65
C GLU A 64 13.15 -1.29 -14.41
N ASP A 65 13.27 -0.64 -13.25
CA ASP A 65 12.61 -1.12 -12.03
C ASP A 65 11.09 -1.10 -12.18
N ALA A 66 10.53 -0.07 -12.83
CA ALA A 66 9.08 0.03 -13.04
C ALA A 66 8.54 -1.13 -13.88
N ASP A 67 9.25 -1.51 -14.94
CA ASP A 67 8.89 -2.64 -15.80
C ASP A 67 8.94 -3.97 -15.02
N ASN A 68 10.07 -4.23 -14.35
CA ASN A 68 10.25 -5.42 -13.52
C ASN A 68 9.20 -5.52 -12.39
N LEU A 69 8.95 -4.42 -11.69
CA LEU A 69 7.95 -4.38 -10.61
C LEU A 69 6.55 -4.60 -11.16
N GLN A 70 6.22 -4.03 -12.32
CA GLN A 70 4.90 -4.22 -12.93
C GLN A 70 4.64 -5.70 -13.23
N ASP A 71 5.63 -6.41 -13.77
CA ASP A 71 5.50 -7.84 -14.08
C ASP A 71 5.40 -8.70 -12.82
N VAL A 72 6.22 -8.44 -11.80
CA VAL A 72 6.14 -9.18 -10.52
C VAL A 72 4.80 -8.94 -9.82
N LEU A 73 4.32 -7.69 -9.78
CA LEU A 73 3.07 -7.32 -9.11
C LEU A 73 1.83 -7.90 -9.82
N LYS A 74 1.83 -7.98 -11.16
CA LYS A 74 0.74 -8.63 -11.93
C LYS A 74 0.62 -10.12 -11.61
N ASN A 75 1.75 -10.78 -11.34
CA ASN A 75 1.81 -12.23 -11.15
C ASN A 75 1.79 -12.68 -9.68
N THR A 76 1.79 -11.74 -8.73
CA THR A 76 1.85 -12.04 -7.30
C THR A 76 0.56 -11.64 -6.59
N GLY A 77 -0.18 -12.61 -6.07
CA GLY A 77 -1.47 -12.36 -5.40
C GLY A 77 -1.37 -11.79 -3.98
N THR A 78 -0.22 -11.87 -3.32
CA THR A 78 -0.02 -11.36 -1.97
C THR A 78 1.32 -10.66 -1.86
N VAL A 79 1.29 -9.38 -1.55
CA VAL A 79 2.47 -8.51 -1.47
C VAL A 79 2.39 -7.70 -0.19
N PHE A 80 3.53 -7.57 0.49
CA PHE A 80 3.68 -6.75 1.69
C PHE A 80 4.75 -5.68 1.47
N TYR A 81 4.67 -4.62 2.25
CA TYR A 81 5.64 -3.54 2.26
C TYR A 81 6.12 -3.28 3.70
N ASP A 82 7.43 -3.35 3.90
CA ASP A 82 8.09 -2.89 5.12
C ASP A 82 8.38 -1.39 4.98
N ILE A 83 7.67 -0.57 5.75
CA ILE A 83 7.77 0.89 5.70
C ILE A 83 9.15 1.37 6.13
N ASP A 84 9.68 0.84 7.23
CA ASP A 84 10.92 1.34 7.82
C ASP A 84 12.11 1.01 6.91
N ARG A 85 12.10 -0.18 6.30
CA ARG A 85 13.17 -0.64 5.42
C ARG A 85 12.95 -0.27 3.95
N ARG A 86 11.75 0.17 3.62
CA ARG A 86 11.28 0.45 2.25
C ARG A 86 11.43 -0.74 1.30
N VAL A 87 10.98 -1.91 1.74
CA VAL A 87 11.13 -3.19 1.02
C VAL A 87 9.77 -3.76 0.61
N LEU A 88 9.59 -4.04 -0.68
CA LEU A 88 8.49 -4.87 -1.18
C LEU A 88 8.83 -6.35 -1.02
N MET A 89 7.91 -7.11 -0.47
CA MET A 89 8.01 -8.55 -0.25
C MET A 89 6.94 -9.25 -1.07
N PHE A 90 7.38 -10.06 -2.02
CA PHE A 90 6.52 -10.70 -3.02
C PHE A 90 6.28 -12.16 -2.64
N GLY A 91 5.02 -12.52 -2.44
CA GLY A 91 4.64 -13.85 -2.00
C GLY A 91 4.98 -14.09 -0.54
N VAL A 92 4.26 -15.04 0.05
CA VAL A 92 4.51 -15.53 1.39
C VAL A 92 4.29 -17.02 1.36
N THR A 93 5.36 -17.79 1.57
CA THR A 93 5.25 -19.22 1.83
C THR A 93 4.98 -19.40 3.31
N LYS A 94 3.97 -20.20 3.65
CA LYS A 94 3.69 -20.51 5.03
C LYS A 94 4.86 -21.32 5.60
N ALA A 95 5.25 -21.06 6.83
CA ALA A 95 6.30 -21.84 7.47
C ALA A 95 5.90 -23.33 7.53
N GLY A 96 6.75 -24.18 6.97
CA GLY A 96 6.55 -25.63 6.94
C GLY A 96 5.83 -26.19 5.71
N ASP A 97 5.44 -25.34 4.74
CA ASP A 97 5.01 -25.76 3.40
C ASP A 97 6.21 -26.09 2.48
#